data_AF-A0A959B3D7-F1
#
_entry.id   AF-A0A959B3D7-F1
#
_cell.length_a   1.000
_cell.length_b   1.000
_cell.length_c   1.000
_cell.angle_alpha   90.00
_cell.angle_beta   90.00
_cell.angle_gamma   90.00
#
_symmetry.space_group_name_H-M   'P 1'
#
loop_
_entity.id
_entity.type
_entity.pdbx_description
1 polymer ?
#
loop_
_entity_poly.entity_id
_entity_poly.type
_entity_poly.pdbx_seq_one_letter_code
_entity_poly.pdbx_strand_id
1 'polypeptide(L)'
;MRQLTGIVYTILLAVTSGWAQQNGIEVKLAEKLGLCTAQKGQPSNYSMAYPCNQCKFKFLSLSPGGEPDLLFFLETQSPNHCGSGGCTGTVYRKRGNGYDEVNNFLGYFEKSIPQSGHSVPDLIYIHVEYPQHDFDNDGSWDPATLRVRYRWNSGRQSFEIIDILSIEAYEKQIPVTAWRKRLLEEFRQKSPWMY
;
A
#
# COMPACT_ATOMS: atom_id res chain seq x y z
N MET A 1 -32.26 23.79 -41.11
CA MET A 1 -32.32 23.13 -39.78
C MET A 1 -31.47 21.86 -39.87
N ARG A 2 -30.16 21.95 -39.61
CA ARG A 2 -29.45 21.47 -38.40
C ARG A 2 -29.71 20.00 -38.05
N GLN A 3 -28.89 19.10 -38.59
CA GLN A 3 -28.60 17.78 -38.02
C GLN A 3 -27.19 17.83 -37.41
N LEU A 4 -27.12 18.01 -36.09
CA LEU A 4 -25.90 17.93 -35.27
C LEU A 4 -26.28 17.21 -33.97
N THR A 5 -26.50 15.91 -34.04
CA THR A 5 -26.80 15.05 -32.87
C THR A 5 -26.06 13.71 -32.94
N GLY A 6 -24.87 13.70 -33.54
CA GLY A 6 -24.09 12.46 -33.75
C GLY A 6 -22.73 12.38 -33.03
N ILE A 7 -22.31 13.41 -32.29
CA ILE A 7 -20.93 13.48 -31.75
C ILE A 7 -20.86 13.47 -30.21
N VAL A 8 -22.00 13.61 -29.50
CA VAL A 8 -21.97 13.77 -28.03
C VAL A 8 -21.90 12.43 -27.26
N TYR A 9 -22.26 11.30 -27.87
CA TYR A 9 -22.27 10.01 -27.17
C TYR A 9 -20.93 9.25 -27.16
N THR A 10 -20.00 9.59 -28.04
CA THR A 10 -18.73 8.84 -28.15
C THR A 10 -17.68 9.29 -27.13
N ILE A 11 -17.82 10.48 -26.54
CA ILE A 11 -16.84 11.03 -25.59
C ILE A 11 -17.11 10.55 -24.14
N LEU A 12 -18.36 10.19 -23.79
CA LEU A 12 -18.69 9.73 -22.44
C LEU A 12 -18.28 8.27 -22.13
N LEU A 13 -18.07 7.43 -23.15
CA LEU A 13 -17.69 6.02 -22.96
C LEU A 13 -16.18 5.79 -22.79
N ALA A 14 -15.35 6.77 -23.14
CA ALA A 14 -13.89 6.66 -23.00
C ALA A 14 -13.38 7.01 -21.58
N VAL A 15 -14.18 7.74 -20.79
CA VAL A 15 -13.76 8.20 -19.45
C VAL A 15 -14.07 7.16 -18.36
N THR A 16 -15.07 6.30 -18.58
CA THR A 16 -15.44 5.23 -17.62
C THR A 16 -14.65 3.94 -17.83
N SER A 17 -14.13 3.71 -19.04
CA SER A 17 -13.38 2.48 -19.39
C SER A 17 -11.95 2.47 -18.85
N GLY A 18 -11.32 3.63 -18.65
CA GLY A 18 -10.00 3.72 -18.01
C GLY A 18 -9.98 3.30 -16.54
N TRP A 19 -11.06 3.56 -15.81
CA TRP A 19 -11.19 3.21 -14.38
C TRP A 19 -11.50 1.72 -14.17
N ALA A 20 -12.32 1.11 -15.03
CA ALA A 20 -12.58 -0.33 -14.97
C ALA A 20 -11.35 -1.16 -15.39
N GLN A 21 -10.52 -0.63 -16.29
CA GLN A 21 -9.32 -1.32 -16.78
C GLN A 21 -8.14 -1.25 -15.79
N GLN A 22 -8.05 -0.18 -14.99
CA GLN A 22 -7.10 -0.11 -13.88
C GLN A 22 -7.38 -1.14 -12.79
N ASN A 23 -8.67 -1.43 -12.53
CA ASN A 23 -9.12 -2.40 -11.51
C ASN A 23 -8.84 -3.88 -11.85
N GLY A 24 -8.28 -4.16 -13.03
CA GLY A 24 -7.96 -5.51 -13.48
C GLY A 24 -6.47 -5.81 -13.60
N ILE A 25 -5.59 -4.80 -13.53
CA ILE A 25 -4.15 -5.00 -13.72
C ILE A 25 -3.54 -5.56 -12.45
N GLU A 26 -3.90 -5.00 -11.31
CA GLU A 26 -3.51 -5.45 -9.98
C GLU A 26 -3.98 -6.87 -9.68
N VAL A 27 -5.20 -7.24 -10.10
CA VAL A 27 -5.72 -8.61 -9.94
C VAL A 27 -4.90 -9.58 -10.79
N LYS A 28 -4.71 -9.30 -12.08
CA LYS A 28 -3.91 -10.14 -12.98
C LYS A 28 -2.46 -10.26 -12.53
N LEU A 29 -1.91 -9.21 -11.93
CA LEU A 29 -0.55 -9.19 -11.43
C LEU A 29 -0.44 -10.00 -10.13
N ALA A 30 -1.38 -9.83 -9.20
CA ALA A 30 -1.47 -10.63 -7.99
C ALA A 30 -1.61 -12.13 -8.30
N GLU A 31 -2.46 -12.50 -9.27
CA GLU A 31 -2.57 -13.88 -9.76
C GLU A 31 -1.25 -14.41 -10.31
N LYS A 32 -0.55 -13.63 -11.16
CA LYS A 32 0.75 -14.01 -11.71
C LYS A 32 1.83 -14.17 -10.64
N LEU A 33 1.76 -13.37 -9.59
CA LEU A 33 2.67 -13.44 -8.43
C LEU A 33 2.27 -14.55 -7.44
N GLY A 34 1.16 -15.26 -7.68
CA GLY A 34 0.67 -16.31 -6.78
C GLY A 34 0.08 -15.78 -5.47
N LEU A 35 -0.20 -14.48 -5.38
CA LEU A 35 -0.78 -13.83 -4.19
C LEU A 35 -2.29 -14.09 -4.07
N CYS A 36 -2.93 -14.59 -5.12
CA CYS A 36 -4.33 -15.00 -5.06
C CYS A 36 -4.61 -15.99 -6.18
N THR A 37 -5.78 -16.64 -6.13
CA THR A 37 -6.24 -17.55 -7.19
C THR A 37 -7.58 -17.11 -7.77
N ALA A 38 -7.73 -17.24 -9.09
CA ALA A 38 -9.00 -17.03 -9.79
C ALA A 38 -10.05 -18.08 -9.43
N GLN A 39 -9.62 -19.28 -8.98
CA GLN A 39 -10.52 -20.39 -8.70
C GLN A 39 -10.84 -20.50 -7.21
N LYS A 40 -12.14 -20.58 -6.88
CA LYS A 40 -12.60 -21.07 -5.58
C LYS A 40 -12.21 -22.56 -5.46
N GLY A 41 -11.23 -22.87 -4.62
CA GLY A 41 -11.09 -24.22 -4.05
C GLY A 41 -10.08 -25.19 -4.68
N GLN A 42 -9.07 -24.73 -5.43
CA GLN A 42 -7.92 -25.60 -5.73
C GLN A 42 -6.75 -25.31 -4.79
N PRO A 43 -6.30 -26.29 -3.99
CA PRO A 43 -5.05 -26.17 -3.26
C PRO A 43 -3.92 -26.26 -4.29
N SER A 44 -3.37 -25.11 -4.68
CA SER A 44 -2.03 -25.09 -5.24
C SER A 44 -1.04 -25.44 -4.13
N ASN A 45 0.19 -25.80 -4.49
CA ASN A 45 1.24 -26.17 -3.53
C ASN A 45 1.61 -25.06 -2.51
N TYR A 46 0.92 -23.92 -2.54
CA TYR A 46 0.79 -22.95 -1.45
C TYR A 46 -0.59 -23.14 -0.79
N SER A 47 -0.64 -23.66 0.44
CA SER A 47 -1.86 -23.96 1.19
C SER A 47 -2.76 -22.74 1.54
N MET A 48 -2.55 -21.56 0.95
CA MET A 48 -3.13 -20.30 1.44
C MET A 48 -3.54 -19.28 0.35
N ALA A 49 -3.63 -19.64 -0.93
CA ALA A 49 -4.10 -18.67 -1.95
C ALA A 49 -5.59 -18.35 -1.76
N TYR A 50 -5.91 -17.12 -1.34
CA TYR A 50 -7.28 -16.63 -1.17
C TYR A 50 -7.88 -16.28 -2.54
N PRO A 51 -9.21 -16.40 -2.77
CA PRO A 51 -9.81 -16.00 -4.04
C PRO A 51 -9.58 -14.52 -4.34
N CYS A 52 -9.10 -14.18 -5.53
CA CYS A 52 -8.73 -12.80 -5.88
C CYS A 52 -9.90 -11.81 -5.75
N ASN A 53 -11.12 -12.27 -6.02
CA ASN A 53 -12.34 -11.46 -5.88
C ASN A 53 -12.74 -11.16 -4.43
N GLN A 54 -12.06 -11.77 -3.45
CA GLN A 54 -12.23 -11.49 -2.03
C GLN A 54 -11.02 -10.76 -1.43
N CYS A 55 -10.00 -10.48 -2.23
CA CYS A 55 -8.87 -9.64 -1.85
C CYS A 55 -9.15 -8.19 -2.26
N LYS A 56 -8.64 -7.24 -1.47
CA LYS A 56 -8.46 -5.86 -1.94
C LYS A 56 -7.01 -5.67 -2.31
N PHE A 57 -6.76 -5.03 -3.44
CA PHE A 57 -5.40 -4.79 -3.91
C PHE A 57 -5.12 -3.31 -3.95
N LYS A 58 -3.92 -2.91 -3.53
CA LYS A 58 -3.38 -1.59 -3.81
C LYS A 58 -2.19 -1.71 -4.73
N PHE A 59 -2.34 -1.20 -5.96
CA PHE A 59 -1.25 -1.07 -6.91
C PHE A 59 -0.75 0.37 -7.00
N LEU A 60 0.56 0.53 -7.12
CA LEU A 60 1.18 1.81 -7.43
C LEU A 60 2.42 1.64 -8.32
N SER A 61 2.42 2.27 -9.49
CA SER A 61 3.62 2.35 -10.33
C SER A 61 4.65 3.28 -9.70
N LEU A 62 5.89 2.81 -9.54
CA LEU A 62 7.00 3.56 -8.94
C LEU A 62 8.01 4.05 -9.97
N SER A 63 8.08 3.39 -11.13
CA SER A 63 8.85 3.88 -12.27
C SER A 63 8.02 4.92 -13.04
N PRO A 64 8.53 6.15 -13.27
CA PRO A 64 8.02 7.00 -14.34
C PRO A 64 8.31 6.29 -15.67
N GLY A 65 7.38 6.33 -16.63
CA GLY A 65 7.52 5.58 -17.89
C GLY A 65 8.84 5.90 -18.61
N GLY A 66 9.55 4.87 -19.08
CA GLY A 66 10.81 5.00 -19.82
C GLY A 66 11.95 4.07 -19.37
N GLU A 67 11.85 3.46 -18.19
CA GLU A 67 12.85 2.51 -17.68
C GLU A 67 12.66 1.08 -18.25
N PRO A 68 13.75 0.32 -18.48
CA PRO A 68 13.66 -1.08 -18.90
C PRO A 68 13.08 -2.00 -17.81
N ASP A 69 13.25 -1.60 -16.54
CA ASP A 69 12.74 -2.31 -15.36
C ASP A 69 11.53 -1.57 -14.79
N LEU A 70 10.37 -2.23 -14.74
CA LEU A 70 9.16 -1.66 -14.13
C LEU A 70 9.17 -1.96 -12.62
N LEU A 71 9.25 -0.90 -11.82
CA LEU A 71 9.04 -0.97 -10.37
C LEU A 71 7.58 -0.63 -10.07
N PHE A 72 6.96 -1.46 -9.26
CA PHE A 72 5.62 -1.22 -8.74
C PHE A 72 5.49 -1.73 -7.32
N PHE A 73 4.64 -1.09 -6.56
CA PHE A 73 4.19 -1.53 -5.26
C PHE A 73 2.85 -2.25 -5.41
N LEU A 74 2.68 -3.37 -4.70
CA LEU A 74 1.44 -4.13 -4.62
C LEU A 74 1.18 -4.59 -3.17
N GLU A 75 0.10 -4.11 -2.57
CA GLU A 75 -0.44 -4.67 -1.33
C GLU A 75 -1.63 -5.57 -1.62
N THR A 76 -1.70 -6.70 -0.92
CA THR A 76 -2.88 -7.57 -0.93
C THR A 76 -3.50 -7.60 0.46
N GLN A 77 -4.71 -7.07 0.60
CA GLN A 77 -5.48 -7.14 1.84
C GLN A 77 -6.48 -8.30 1.77
N SER A 78 -6.24 -9.33 2.56
CA SER A 78 -7.17 -10.45 2.80
C SER A 78 -6.85 -11.13 4.14
N PRO A 79 -7.73 -11.98 4.68
CA PRO A 79 -7.43 -12.75 5.89
C PRO A 79 -6.15 -13.59 5.83
N ASN A 80 -5.71 -14.04 4.65
CA ASN A 80 -4.50 -14.84 4.48
C ASN A 80 -3.23 -13.99 4.25
N HIS A 81 -3.40 -12.70 3.98
CA HIS A 81 -2.31 -11.76 3.70
C HIS A 81 -2.14 -10.68 4.78
N CYS A 82 -3.01 -10.70 5.79
CA CYS A 82 -3.02 -9.75 6.90
C CYS A 82 -3.13 -10.48 8.24
N GLY A 83 -2.30 -10.09 9.19
CA GLY A 83 -2.43 -10.45 10.60
C GLY A 83 -2.84 -9.25 11.44
N SER A 84 -2.91 -9.39 12.76
CA SER A 84 -3.25 -8.29 13.68
C SER A 84 -2.37 -7.04 13.51
N GLY A 85 -1.10 -7.22 13.14
CA GLY A 85 -0.13 -6.13 12.94
C GLY A 85 -0.18 -5.42 11.58
N GLY A 86 -0.90 -5.95 10.59
CA GLY A 86 -0.92 -5.38 9.24
C GLY A 86 -1.00 -6.40 8.11
N CYS A 87 -1.05 -5.89 6.89
CA CYS A 87 -0.91 -6.63 5.64
C CYS A 87 0.48 -6.41 5.06
N THR A 88 0.97 -7.39 4.29
CA THR A 88 2.23 -7.21 3.55
C THR A 88 1.97 -6.49 2.23
N GLY A 89 2.61 -5.35 2.05
CA GLY A 89 2.78 -4.66 0.77
C GLY A 89 4.16 -4.89 0.21
N THR A 90 4.32 -5.13 -1.08
CA THR A 90 5.65 -5.46 -1.64
C THR A 90 5.95 -4.61 -2.85
N VAL A 91 7.16 -4.07 -2.89
CA VAL A 91 7.76 -3.48 -4.09
C VAL A 91 8.37 -4.59 -4.91
N TYR A 92 7.87 -4.76 -6.12
CA TYR A 92 8.38 -5.70 -7.10
C TYR A 92 9.10 -4.96 -8.21
N ARG A 93 10.12 -5.63 -8.76
CA ARG A 93 10.77 -5.24 -10.01
C ARG A 93 10.45 -6.27 -11.07
N LYS A 94 9.86 -5.84 -12.19
CA LYS A 94 9.70 -6.68 -13.37
C LYS A 94 10.96 -6.60 -14.23
N ARG A 95 11.55 -7.75 -14.55
CA ARG A 95 12.69 -7.91 -15.47
C ARG A 95 12.38 -8.97 -16.51
N GLY A 96 12.24 -8.56 -17.77
CA GLY A 96 11.77 -9.45 -18.83
C GLY A 96 10.42 -10.08 -18.47
N ASN A 97 10.42 -11.40 -18.28
CA ASN A 97 9.23 -12.18 -17.91
C ASN A 97 9.13 -12.50 -16.40
N GLY A 98 10.14 -12.13 -15.60
CA GLY A 98 10.19 -12.40 -14.16
C GLY A 98 9.85 -11.19 -13.29
N TYR A 99 9.62 -11.47 -12.00
CA TYR A 99 9.37 -10.48 -10.95
C TYR A 99 10.27 -10.79 -9.75
N ASP A 100 11.00 -9.79 -9.28
CA ASP A 100 11.84 -9.86 -8.08
C ASP A 100 11.22 -9.01 -6.97
N GLU A 101 11.16 -9.53 -5.74
CA GLU A 101 10.86 -8.73 -4.55
C GLU A 101 12.06 -7.81 -4.23
N VAL A 102 11.80 -6.51 -4.10
CA VAL A 102 12.83 -5.50 -3.81
C VAL A 102 12.75 -5.05 -2.37
N ASN A 103 11.53 -4.81 -1.88
CA ASN A 103 11.30 -4.29 -0.54
C ASN A 103 9.90 -4.70 -0.10
N ASN A 104 9.74 -5.08 1.16
CA ASN A 104 8.45 -5.41 1.74
C ASN A 104 7.94 -4.24 2.59
N PHE A 105 6.67 -4.25 2.94
CA PHE A 105 5.96 -3.24 3.70
C PHE A 105 4.96 -3.92 4.61
N LEU A 106 4.83 -3.49 5.86
CA LEU A 106 3.93 -4.09 6.84
C LEU A 106 3.13 -2.97 7.49
N GLY A 107 1.82 -3.13 7.43
CA GLY A 107 0.84 -2.21 7.99
C GLY A 107 -0.44 -2.31 7.19
N TYR A 108 -1.41 -1.44 7.45
CA TYR A 108 -2.60 -1.36 6.63
C TYR A 108 -2.52 -0.12 5.75
N PHE A 109 -2.48 -0.31 4.43
CA PHE A 109 -2.68 0.80 3.52
C PHE A 109 -4.03 1.48 3.79
N GLU A 110 -4.00 2.78 4.09
CA GLU A 110 -5.20 3.61 4.25
C GLU A 110 -5.54 4.29 2.93
N LYS A 111 -4.59 5.07 2.39
CA LYS A 111 -4.80 5.86 1.16
C LYS A 111 -3.49 6.35 0.55
N SER A 112 -3.57 6.79 -0.70
CA SER A 112 -2.50 7.50 -1.40
C SER A 112 -2.83 8.98 -1.52
N ILE A 113 -1.85 9.85 -1.31
CA ILE A 113 -1.99 11.31 -1.40
C ILE A 113 -1.20 11.80 -2.62
N PRO A 114 -1.86 12.28 -3.69
CA PRO A 114 -1.18 12.91 -4.80
C PRO A 114 -0.31 14.08 -4.33
N GLN A 115 0.83 14.29 -4.96
CA GLN A 115 1.75 15.39 -4.65
C GLN A 115 1.98 16.23 -5.89
N SER A 116 1.90 17.55 -5.73
CA SER A 116 2.25 18.47 -6.81
C SER A 116 3.72 18.32 -7.16
N GLY A 117 4.04 18.14 -8.44
CA GLY A 117 5.43 18.00 -8.91
C GLY A 117 6.07 16.61 -8.71
N HIS A 118 5.34 15.61 -8.22
CA HIS A 118 5.84 14.24 -8.08
C HIS A 118 4.97 13.24 -8.86
N SER A 119 5.59 12.28 -9.52
CA SER A 119 4.89 11.22 -10.26
C SER A 119 4.34 10.12 -9.35
N VAL A 120 4.98 9.89 -8.20
CA VAL A 120 4.58 8.88 -7.22
C VAL A 120 3.90 9.58 -6.04
N PRO A 121 2.65 9.22 -5.69
CA PRO A 121 1.96 9.75 -4.52
C PRO A 121 2.61 9.26 -3.23
N ASP A 122 2.44 10.02 -2.16
CA ASP A 122 2.77 9.54 -0.82
C ASP A 122 1.73 8.50 -0.38
N LEU A 123 2.13 7.60 0.52
CA LEU A 123 1.24 6.59 1.09
C LEU A 123 0.98 6.90 2.56
N ILE A 124 -0.27 6.72 2.99
CA ILE A 124 -0.63 6.69 4.41
C ILE A 124 -0.82 5.24 4.81
N TYR A 125 -0.05 4.81 5.79
CA TYR A 125 -0.11 3.48 6.38
C TYR A 125 -0.50 3.58 7.84
N ILE A 126 -1.25 2.58 8.29
CA ILE A 126 -1.61 2.38 9.67
C ILE A 126 -0.72 1.27 10.22
N HIS A 127 0.05 1.58 11.25
CA HIS A 127 0.84 0.60 11.99
C HIS A 127 0.17 0.36 13.34
N VAL A 128 -0.03 -0.90 13.69
CA VAL A 128 -0.42 -1.29 15.04
C VAL A 128 0.87 -1.62 15.78
N GLU A 129 1.29 -0.71 16.65
CA GLU A 129 2.43 -0.87 17.52
C GLU A 129 2.01 -1.71 18.73
N TYR A 130 2.67 -2.87 18.88
CA TYR A 130 2.62 -3.62 20.12
C TYR A 130 3.28 -2.80 21.24
N PRO A 131 2.82 -2.96 22.49
CA PRO A 131 3.15 -2.04 23.57
C PRO A 131 4.66 -1.89 23.85
N GLN A 132 5.26 -0.89 23.21
CA GLN A 132 6.67 -0.49 23.37
C GLN A 132 6.81 0.86 24.07
N HIS A 133 5.74 1.64 24.10
CA HIS A 133 5.71 2.96 24.71
C HIS A 133 4.43 3.12 25.52
N ASP A 134 4.57 3.73 26.67
CA ASP A 134 3.48 4.29 27.45
C ASP A 134 3.15 5.67 26.86
N PHE A 135 2.25 5.71 25.86
CA PHE A 135 1.98 6.91 25.08
C PHE A 135 1.21 7.98 25.86
N ASP A 136 0.34 7.58 26.78
CA ASP A 136 -0.49 8.47 27.61
C ASP A 136 0.06 8.67 29.04
N ASN A 137 1.17 8.02 29.38
CA ASN A 137 1.89 8.11 30.66
C ASN A 137 1.03 7.65 31.85
N ASP A 138 0.19 6.65 31.65
CA ASP A 138 -0.66 6.09 32.70
C ASP A 138 0.00 4.89 33.43
N GLY A 139 1.21 4.53 33.03
CA GLY A 139 1.98 3.41 33.57
C GLY A 139 1.67 2.07 32.91
N SER A 140 0.73 2.03 31.96
CA SER A 140 0.44 0.87 31.13
C SER A 140 1.16 0.98 29.79
N TRP A 141 1.48 -0.18 29.23
CA TRP A 141 2.07 -0.27 27.91
C TRP A 141 0.95 -0.83 27.05
N ASP A 142 0.16 0.08 26.48
CA ASP A 142 -1.00 -0.25 25.66
C ASP A 142 -0.62 -0.32 24.17
N PRO A 143 -1.30 -1.16 23.38
CA PRO A 143 -1.19 -1.11 21.93
C PRO A 143 -1.58 0.27 21.40
N ALA A 144 -0.81 0.77 20.44
CA ALA A 144 -1.08 2.04 19.79
C ALA A 144 -1.25 1.88 18.28
N THR A 145 -2.11 2.70 17.70
CA THR A 145 -2.29 2.82 16.26
C THR A 145 -1.63 4.10 15.77
N LEU A 146 -0.63 3.95 14.91
CA LEU A 146 0.09 5.06 14.29
C LEU A 146 -0.36 5.23 12.84
N ARG A 147 -0.79 6.43 12.46
CA ARG A 147 -0.94 6.79 11.04
C ARG A 147 0.33 7.47 10.58
N VAL A 148 0.98 6.89 9.59
CA VAL A 148 2.32 7.29 9.15
C VAL A 148 2.32 7.59 7.66
N ARG A 149 2.99 8.67 7.27
CA ARG A 149 3.15 9.09 5.88
C ARG A 149 4.49 8.64 5.34
N TYR A 150 4.46 7.94 4.21
CA TYR A 150 5.62 7.44 3.50
C TYR A 150 5.76 8.05 2.12
N ARG A 151 7.01 8.20 1.67
CA ARG A 151 7.36 8.65 0.32
C ARG A 151 8.31 7.68 -0.35
N TRP A 152 8.06 7.39 -1.62
CA TRP A 152 8.98 6.61 -2.42
C TRP A 152 10.26 7.39 -2.70
N ASN A 153 11.41 6.81 -2.40
CA ASN A 153 12.72 7.28 -2.85
C ASN A 153 13.25 6.35 -3.94
N SER A 154 13.33 6.85 -5.17
CA SER A 154 13.81 6.07 -6.32
C SER A 154 15.29 5.71 -6.22
N GLY A 155 16.12 6.57 -5.63
CA GLY A 155 17.55 6.34 -5.48
C GLY A 155 17.87 5.23 -4.47
N ARG A 156 17.12 5.17 -3.36
CA ARG A 156 17.25 4.12 -2.33
C ARG A 156 16.34 2.91 -2.57
N GLN A 157 15.39 3.02 -3.50
CA GLN A 157 14.38 2.00 -3.81
C GLN A 157 13.61 1.53 -2.55
N SER A 158 13.21 2.50 -1.73
CA SER A 158 12.52 2.28 -0.47
C SER A 158 11.46 3.34 -0.22
N PHE A 159 10.40 2.97 0.48
CA PHE A 159 9.49 3.93 1.10
C PHE A 159 10.12 4.47 2.38
N GLU A 160 10.17 5.80 2.48
CA GLU A 160 10.78 6.50 3.60
C GLU A 160 9.72 7.22 4.41
N ILE A 161 9.83 7.14 5.73
CA ILE A 161 8.97 7.87 6.63
C ILE A 161 9.20 9.39 6.50
N ILE A 162 8.11 10.10 6.25
CA ILE A 162 8.09 11.57 6.15
C ILE A 162 7.53 12.19 7.42
N ASP A 163 6.42 11.65 7.94
CA ASP A 163 5.76 12.20 9.12
C ASP A 163 4.90 11.16 9.86
N ILE A 164 4.68 11.43 11.14
CA ILE A 164 3.64 10.80 11.95
C ILE A 164 2.43 11.73 11.94
N LEU A 165 1.27 11.23 11.51
CA LEU A 165 0.05 12.01 11.33
C LEU A 165 -0.87 11.94 12.54
N SER A 166 -1.00 10.76 13.15
CA SER A 166 -1.79 10.57 14.37
C SER A 166 -1.25 9.41 15.18
N ILE A 167 -1.50 9.45 16.49
CA ILE A 167 -1.22 8.39 17.45
C ILE A 167 -2.52 8.17 18.23
N GLU A 168 -2.99 6.94 18.28
CA GLU A 168 -4.18 6.56 19.03
C GLU A 168 -3.84 5.39 19.93
N ALA A 169 -3.89 5.58 21.24
CA ALA A 169 -3.62 4.55 22.25
C ALA A 169 -4.87 4.40 23.11
N TYR A 170 -5.35 3.17 23.28
CA TYR A 170 -6.56 2.87 24.08
C TYR A 170 -7.77 3.77 23.73
N GLU A 171 -8.04 3.93 22.43
CA GLU A 171 -9.11 4.79 21.88
C GLU A 171 -8.97 6.29 22.19
N LYS A 172 -7.84 6.73 22.77
CA LYS A 172 -7.51 8.13 23.02
C LYS A 172 -6.56 8.65 21.95
N GLN A 173 -6.84 9.85 21.43
CA GLN A 173 -5.91 10.56 20.56
C GLN A 173 -4.77 11.14 21.38
N ILE A 174 -3.54 10.79 21.02
CA ILE A 174 -2.32 11.22 21.69
C ILE A 174 -1.69 12.39 20.91
N PRO A 175 -1.25 13.47 21.58
CA PRO A 175 -0.56 14.57 20.92
C PRO A 175 0.72 14.11 20.21
N VAL A 176 0.70 14.16 18.88
CA VAL A 176 1.84 13.78 18.02
C VAL A 176 3.08 14.62 18.33
N THR A 177 2.92 15.87 18.74
CA THR A 177 4.03 16.81 19.00
C THR A 177 5.03 16.30 20.03
N ALA A 178 4.57 15.58 21.06
CA ALA A 178 5.44 15.03 22.10
C ALA A 178 6.30 13.84 21.60
N TRP A 179 5.80 13.11 20.60
CA TRP A 179 6.36 11.83 20.17
C TRP A 179 7.04 11.88 18.81
N ARG A 180 6.67 12.84 17.96
CA ARG A 180 7.07 12.91 16.54
C ARG A 180 8.57 12.73 16.34
N LYS A 181 9.39 13.52 17.05
CA LYS A 181 10.85 13.47 16.85
C LYS A 181 11.40 12.07 17.16
N ARG A 182 11.02 11.52 18.32
CA ARG A 182 11.45 10.20 18.78
C ARG A 182 11.00 9.10 17.82
N LEU A 183 9.71 9.05 17.46
CA LEU A 183 9.19 8.03 16.55
C LEU A 183 9.85 8.11 15.17
N LEU A 184 10.04 9.31 14.61
CA LEU A 184 10.74 9.46 13.33
C LEU A 184 12.20 8.97 13.39
N GLU A 185 12.89 9.15 14.52
CA GLU A 185 14.24 8.62 14.72
C GLU A 185 14.23 7.09 14.85
N GLU A 186 13.31 6.54 15.64
CA GLU A 186 13.16 5.09 15.83
C GLU A 186 12.81 4.36 14.52
N PHE A 187 11.85 4.86 13.75
CA PHE A 187 11.46 4.30 12.44
C PHE A 187 12.56 4.39 11.38
N ARG A 188 13.52 5.33 11.51
CA ARG A 188 14.68 5.42 10.61
C ARG A 188 15.80 4.47 11.00
N GLN A 189 15.93 4.14 12.28
CA GLN A 189 16.97 3.28 12.82
C GLN A 189 16.59 1.80 12.78
N LYS A 190 15.37 1.49 13.19
CA LYS A 190 14.79 0.16 12.97
C LYS A 190 14.44 0.10 11.49
N SER A 191 14.94 -0.91 10.77
CA SER A 191 14.31 -1.26 9.50
C SER A 191 12.82 -1.42 9.81
N PRO A 192 11.88 -0.81 9.08
CA PRO A 192 10.44 -0.85 9.41
C PRO A 192 9.81 -2.26 9.43
N TRP A 193 10.63 -3.33 9.37
CA TRP A 193 10.32 -4.75 9.22
C TRP A 193 10.51 -5.61 10.48
N MET A 194 10.86 -5.04 11.64
CA MET A 194 11.01 -5.87 12.85
C MET A 194 9.94 -5.52 13.85
N TYR A 195 8.76 -6.16 13.75
CA TYR A 195 8.11 -6.98 14.77
C TYR A 195 6.95 -7.77 14.15
#